data_AF-A0A9W8I2V0-F1
#
_entry.id   AF-A0A9W8I2V0-F1
#
_cell.length_a   1.000
_cell.length_b   1.000
_cell.length_c   1.000
_cell.angle_alpha   90.00
_cell.angle_beta   90.00
_cell.angle_gamma   90.00
#
_symmetry.space_group_name_H-M   'P 1'
#
loop_
_entity.id
_entity.type
_entity.pdbx_description
1 polymer ?
#
loop_
_entity_poly.entity_id
_entity_poly.type
_entity_poly.pdbx_seq_one_letter_code
_entity_poly.pdbx_strand_id
1 'polypeptide(L)'
;MIIGVGVDILCAARIEAIVRRGSRYTARFARRILSSDEINYFQYRVASSEEEAQVRYLALRWCLKEAIYKATYPHQILRWSDVHIFKRGSKPEANVSWSQSLAGAHTHISFSHDQGMMVGYAVVEADKMPYSNSEYKK
;
A
#
# COMPACT_ATOMS: atom_id res chain seq x y z
N MET A 1 9.55 -17.47 -6.89
CA MET A 1 10.52 -17.27 -5.78
C MET A 1 10.16 -16.00 -5.04
N ILE A 2 10.30 -15.97 -3.71
CA ILE A 2 10.02 -14.77 -2.91
C ILE A 2 11.14 -13.74 -3.14
N ILE A 3 10.77 -12.54 -3.57
CA ILE A 3 11.64 -11.35 -3.71
C ILE A 3 11.85 -10.70 -2.35
N GLY A 4 10.79 -10.59 -1.56
CA GLY A 4 10.86 -10.03 -0.23
C GLY A 4 9.54 -10.07 0.52
N VAL A 5 9.64 -9.76 1.81
CA VAL A 5 8.51 -9.68 2.74
C VAL A 5 8.56 -8.31 3.41
N GLY A 6 7.40 -7.72 3.61
CA GLY A 6 7.27 -6.45 4.29
C GLY A 6 6.09 -6.46 5.24
N VAL A 7 6.29 -5.79 6.37
CA VAL A 7 5.27 -5.59 7.39
C VAL A 7 5.25 -4.13 7.81
N ASP A 8 4.06 -3.59 8.03
CA ASP A 8 3.86 -2.28 8.62
C ASP A 8 2.82 -2.33 9.73
N ILE A 9 3.02 -1.51 10.75
CA ILE A 9 2.08 -1.32 11.84
C ILE A 9 1.75 0.16 11.98
N LEU A 10 0.46 0.46 12.09
CA LEU A 10 -0.06 1.82 12.13
C LEU A 10 -1.04 1.96 13.28
N CYS A 11 -0.87 3.02 14.07
CA CYS A 11 -1.88 3.49 15.02
C CYS A 11 -2.88 4.41 14.29
N ALA A 12 -4.15 4.02 14.26
CA ALA A 12 -5.24 4.73 13.58
C ALA A 12 -5.39 6.18 14.05
N ALA A 13 -5.11 6.44 15.34
CA ALA A 13 -5.12 7.78 15.94
C ALA A 13 -4.25 8.79 15.16
N ARG A 14 -3.17 8.33 14.49
CA ARG A 14 -2.32 9.18 13.65
C ARG A 14 -3.07 9.70 12.42
N ILE A 15 -3.91 8.85 11.81
CA ILE A 15 -4.72 9.21 10.64
C ILE A 15 -5.96 9.98 11.10
N GLU A 16 -6.58 9.60 12.21
CA GLU A 16 -7.68 10.36 12.85
C GLU A 16 -7.28 11.80 13.11
N ALA A 17 -6.07 12.03 13.64
CA ALA A 17 -5.56 13.36 13.89
C ALA A 17 -5.42 14.21 12.60
N ILE A 18 -5.26 13.58 11.44
CA ILE A 18 -5.26 14.28 10.14
C ILE A 18 -6.70 14.57 9.71
N VAL A 19 -7.59 13.59 9.83
CA VAL A 19 -9.00 13.70 9.42
C VAL A 19 -9.73 14.77 10.24
N ARG A 20 -9.56 14.75 11.57
CA ARG A 20 -10.17 15.73 12.49
C ARG A 20 -9.70 17.16 12.30
N ARG A 21 -8.57 17.39 11.63
CA ARG A 21 -8.13 18.76 11.25
C ARG A 21 -8.97 19.35 10.12
N GLY A 22 -9.80 18.54 9.47
CA GLY A 22 -10.78 18.97 8.47
C GLY A 22 -10.42 18.54 7.04
N SER A 23 -11.43 18.64 6.18
CA SER A 23 -11.45 18.11 4.81
C SER A 23 -10.26 18.53 3.94
N ARG A 24 -9.75 19.76 4.11
CA ARG A 24 -8.57 20.27 3.38
C ARG A 24 -7.31 19.42 3.67
N TYR A 25 -7.08 19.09 4.94
CA TYR A 25 -5.92 18.29 5.36
C TYR A 25 -6.07 16.84 4.92
N THR A 26 -7.27 16.28 5.09
CA THR A 26 -7.62 14.95 4.57
C THR A 26 -7.36 14.84 3.08
N ALA A 27 -7.87 15.79 2.28
CA ALA A 27 -7.72 15.77 0.84
C ALA A 27 -6.25 15.92 0.40
N ARG A 28 -5.45 16.74 1.10
CA ARG A 28 -4.01 16.86 0.84
C ARG A 28 -3.27 15.55 1.14
N PHE A 29 -3.61 14.90 2.26
CA PHE A 29 -3.01 13.62 2.63
C PHE A 29 -3.41 12.51 1.65
N ALA A 30 -4.69 12.41 1.31
CA ALA A 30 -5.21 11.48 0.33
C ALA A 30 -4.50 11.62 -1.02
N ARG A 31 -4.36 12.83 -1.56
CA ARG A 31 -3.62 13.09 -2.81
C ARG A 31 -2.16 12.68 -2.78
N ARG A 32 -1.53 12.64 -1.60
CA ARG A 32 -0.13 12.24 -1.45
C ARG A 32 0.04 10.72 -1.53
N ILE A 33 -0.87 9.96 -0.93
CA ILE A 33 -0.68 8.52 -0.71
C ILE A 33 -1.51 7.63 -1.64
N LEU A 34 -2.58 8.15 -2.24
CA LEU A 34 -3.50 7.40 -3.08
C LEU A 34 -3.05 7.44 -4.55
N SER A 35 -3.25 6.33 -5.27
CA SER A 35 -3.15 6.31 -6.73
C SER A 35 -4.33 7.05 -7.37
N SER A 36 -4.26 7.31 -8.67
CA SER A 36 -5.33 8.01 -9.42
C SER A 36 -6.71 7.37 -9.24
N ASP A 37 -6.80 6.05 -9.30
CA ASP A 37 -8.08 5.35 -9.13
C ASP A 37 -8.58 5.36 -7.68
N GLU A 38 -7.66 5.27 -6.72
CA GLU A 38 -7.99 5.36 -5.30
C GLU A 38 -8.47 6.76 -4.91
N ILE A 39 -7.83 7.82 -5.41
CA ILE A 39 -8.26 9.18 -5.10
C ILE A 39 -9.62 9.48 -5.71
N ASN A 40 -9.90 9.01 -6.93
CA ASN A 40 -11.21 9.14 -7.56
C ASN A 40 -12.30 8.44 -6.72
N TYR A 41 -12.05 7.20 -6.31
CA TYR A 41 -12.97 6.48 -5.44
C TYR A 41 -13.14 7.18 -4.09
N PHE A 42 -12.05 7.63 -3.48
CA PHE A 42 -12.08 8.34 -2.21
C PHE A 42 -12.95 9.58 -2.28
N GLN A 43 -12.75 10.43 -3.30
CA GLN A 43 -13.54 11.64 -3.50
C GLN A 43 -15.01 11.34 -3.75
N TYR A 44 -15.32 10.31 -4.54
CA TYR A 44 -16.70 9.98 -4.92
C TYR A 44 -17.49 9.29 -3.80
N ARG A 45 -16.85 8.44 -2.99
CA ARG A 45 -17.54 7.53 -2.05
C ARG A 45 -17.20 7.71 -0.58
N VAL A 46 -16.06 8.30 -0.27
CA VAL A 46 -15.50 8.26 1.10
C VAL A 46 -15.32 9.66 1.69
N ALA A 47 -14.99 10.66 0.88
CA ALA A 47 -14.71 12.02 1.37
C ALA A 47 -15.90 12.66 2.10
N SER A 48 -17.13 12.27 1.74
CA SER A 48 -18.37 12.75 2.35
C SER A 48 -18.99 11.76 3.34
N SER A 49 -18.32 10.64 3.65
CA SER A 49 -18.80 9.68 4.66
C SER A 49 -18.24 9.98 6.05
N GLU A 50 -18.69 9.23 7.05
CA GLU A 50 -18.22 9.35 8.44
C GLU A 50 -16.69 9.36 8.56
N GLU A 51 -16.16 10.11 9.54
CA GLU A 51 -14.70 10.24 9.76
C GLU A 51 -14.03 8.87 9.89
N GLU A 52 -14.68 7.92 10.56
CA GLU A 52 -14.16 6.57 10.76
C GLU A 52 -13.97 5.83 9.42
N ALA A 53 -14.86 6.02 8.45
CA ALA A 53 -14.73 5.43 7.13
C ALA A 53 -13.56 6.06 6.36
N GLN A 54 -13.36 7.37 6.48
CA GLN A 54 -12.21 8.08 5.89
C GLN A 54 -10.89 7.57 6.50
N VAL A 55 -10.84 7.46 7.83
CA VAL A 55 -9.68 6.95 8.58
C VAL A 55 -9.35 5.53 8.14
N ARG A 56 -10.32 4.61 8.19
CA ARG A 56 -10.11 3.21 7.78
C ARG A 56 -9.63 3.11 6.34
N TYR A 57 -10.22 3.92 5.44
CA TYR A 57 -9.84 3.92 4.03
C TYR A 57 -8.37 4.31 3.86
N LEU A 58 -7.95 5.44 4.44
CA LEU A 58 -6.60 5.99 4.29
C LEU A 58 -5.55 5.15 5.02
N ALA A 59 -5.88 4.68 6.22
CA ALA A 59 -4.98 3.91 7.06
C ALA A 59 -4.68 2.52 6.47
N LEU A 60 -5.67 1.87 5.87
CA LEU A 60 -5.46 0.62 5.13
C LEU A 60 -4.47 0.81 3.96
N ARG A 61 -4.64 1.86 3.14
CA ARG A 61 -3.72 2.13 2.02
C ARG A 61 -2.33 2.44 2.52
N TRP A 62 -2.21 3.28 3.55
CA TRP A 62 -0.92 3.60 4.15
C TRP A 62 -0.17 2.31 4.52
N CYS A 63 -0.81 1.49 5.37
CA CYS A 63 -0.18 0.31 5.95
C CYS A 63 0.21 -0.72 4.89
N LEU A 64 -0.68 -1.00 3.93
CA LEU A 64 -0.40 -1.97 2.87
C LEU A 64 0.65 -1.47 1.87
N LYS A 65 0.64 -0.18 1.51
CA LYS A 65 1.63 0.37 0.59
C LYS A 65 3.02 0.45 1.22
N GLU A 66 3.13 0.76 2.50
CA GLU A 66 4.40 0.67 3.25
C GLU A 66 4.90 -0.78 3.34
N ALA A 67 4.01 -1.73 3.62
CA ALA A 67 4.36 -3.15 3.62
C ALA A 67 4.87 -3.61 2.24
N ILE A 68 4.19 -3.23 1.15
CA ILE A 68 4.65 -3.52 -0.21
C ILE A 68 6.00 -2.87 -0.48
N TYR A 69 6.17 -1.59 -0.16
CA TYR A 69 7.45 -0.88 -0.35
C TYR A 69 8.62 -1.61 0.33
N LYS A 70 8.42 -2.05 1.59
CA LYS A 70 9.42 -2.81 2.35
C LYS A 70 9.71 -4.17 1.72
N ALA A 71 8.70 -4.85 1.18
CA ALA A 71 8.87 -6.13 0.49
C ALA A 71 9.64 -6.00 -0.84
N THR A 72 9.62 -4.82 -1.47
CA THR A 72 10.23 -4.59 -2.78
C THR A 72 11.60 -3.93 -2.72
N TYR A 73 11.89 -3.16 -1.67
CA TYR A 73 13.20 -2.52 -1.50
C TYR A 73 14.29 -3.56 -1.19
N PRO A 74 15.53 -3.43 -1.72
CA PRO A 74 16.02 -2.37 -2.62
C PRO A 74 15.80 -2.66 -4.11
N HIS A 75 15.23 -3.81 -4.47
CA HIS A 75 15.05 -4.26 -5.87
C HIS A 75 14.28 -3.25 -6.73
N GLN A 76 13.31 -2.54 -6.13
CA GLN A 76 12.65 -1.39 -6.73
C GLN A 76 12.24 -0.38 -5.65
N ILE A 77 12.46 0.90 -5.92
CA ILE A 77 11.99 2.00 -5.08
C ILE A 77 10.64 2.48 -5.61
N LEU A 78 9.56 2.04 -4.97
CA LEU A 78 8.19 2.40 -5.35
C LEU A 78 7.80 3.80 -4.84
N ARG A 79 7.00 4.50 -5.64
CA ARG A 79 6.25 5.70 -5.22
C ARG A 79 4.83 5.29 -4.82
N TRP A 80 4.15 6.16 -4.08
CA TRP A 80 2.75 5.95 -3.68
C TRP A 80 1.79 5.69 -4.85
N SER A 81 2.02 6.37 -5.97
CA SER A 81 1.25 6.24 -7.21
C SER A 81 1.44 4.90 -7.91
N ASP A 82 2.57 4.23 -7.67
CA ASP A 82 2.94 2.99 -8.34
C ASP A 82 2.21 1.78 -7.75
N VAL A 83 1.50 1.97 -6.64
CA VAL A 83 0.73 0.92 -5.95
C VAL A 83 -0.73 1.33 -5.90
N HIS A 84 -1.61 0.48 -6.42
CA HIS A 84 -3.06 0.64 -6.36
C HIS A 84 -3.67 -0.52 -5.58
N ILE A 85 -4.30 -0.22 -4.43
CA ILE A 85 -4.98 -1.21 -3.60
C ILE A 85 -6.48 -1.25 -3.93
N PHE A 86 -6.96 -2.44 -4.26
CA PHE A 86 -8.37 -2.71 -4.51
C PHE A 86 -8.83 -3.94 -3.73
N LYS A 87 -10.13 -4.22 -3.78
CA LYS A 87 -10.72 -5.41 -3.15
C LYS A 87 -11.32 -6.32 -4.22
N ARG A 88 -11.03 -7.61 -4.11
CA ARG A 88 -11.76 -8.67 -4.83
C ARG A 88 -12.60 -9.42 -3.80
N GLY A 89 -13.89 -9.08 -3.73
CA GLY A 89 -14.75 -9.49 -2.61
C GLY A 89 -14.27 -8.89 -1.29
N SER A 90 -13.92 -9.74 -0.31
CA SER A 90 -13.37 -9.32 0.99
C SER A 90 -11.84 -9.23 1.02
N LYS A 91 -11.13 -9.84 0.06
CA LYS A 91 -9.67 -9.91 0.04
C LYS A 91 -9.06 -8.63 -0.57
N PRO A 92 -8.09 -7.98 0.09
CA PRO A 92 -7.32 -6.91 -0.54
C PRO A 92 -6.32 -7.47 -1.56
N GLU A 93 -6.18 -6.75 -2.68
CA GLU A 93 -5.20 -7.02 -3.74
C GLU A 93 -4.50 -5.72 -4.14
N ALA A 94 -3.32 -5.83 -4.75
CA ALA A 94 -2.58 -4.68 -5.26
C ALA A 94 -2.14 -4.88 -6.71
N ASN A 95 -2.37 -3.85 -7.52
CA ASN A 95 -1.67 -3.67 -8.79
C ASN A 95 -0.45 -2.79 -8.54
N VAL A 96 0.72 -3.26 -8.95
CA VAL A 96 1.99 -2.54 -8.76
C VAL A 96 2.64 -2.31 -10.11
N SER A 97 3.12 -1.08 -10.34
CA SER A 97 3.89 -0.70 -11.52
C SER A 97 5.32 -1.21 -11.39
N TRP A 98 5.55 -2.45 -11.80
CA TRP A 98 6.86 -3.08 -11.75
C TRP A 98 7.82 -2.53 -12.80
N SER A 99 9.08 -2.42 -12.40
CA SER A 99 10.21 -2.23 -13.30
C SER A 99 10.46 -3.48 -14.15
N GLN A 100 11.27 -3.35 -15.20
CA GLN A 100 11.56 -4.47 -16.11
C GLN A 100 12.21 -5.66 -15.41
N SER A 101 13.05 -5.43 -14.39
CA SER A 101 13.70 -6.51 -13.61
C SER A 101 12.72 -7.30 -12.75
N LEU A 102 11.55 -6.74 -12.46
CA LEU A 102 10.45 -7.38 -11.72
C LEU A 102 9.22 -7.57 -12.61
N ALA A 103 9.40 -7.61 -13.94
CA ALA A 103 8.31 -7.89 -14.87
C ALA A 103 7.77 -9.31 -14.59
N GLY A 104 6.51 -9.39 -14.14
CA GLY A 104 5.89 -10.64 -13.69
C GLY A 104 5.93 -10.88 -12.18
N ALA A 105 6.34 -9.88 -11.39
CA ALA A 105 6.18 -9.97 -9.95
C ALA A 105 4.70 -9.85 -9.53
N HIS A 106 4.36 -10.55 -8.46
CA HIS A 106 3.03 -10.58 -7.86
C HIS A 106 3.09 -10.25 -6.38
N THR A 107 2.04 -9.61 -5.88
CA THR A 107 1.91 -9.30 -4.45
C THR A 107 0.84 -10.16 -3.80
N HIS A 108 1.16 -10.68 -2.62
CA HIS A 108 0.21 -11.27 -1.70
C HIS A 108 0.13 -10.38 -0.49
N ILE A 109 -1.03 -9.76 -0.26
CA ILE A 109 -1.21 -8.81 0.84
C ILE A 109 -2.30 -9.25 1.79
N SER A 110 -2.14 -8.88 3.04
CA SER A 110 -3.13 -9.09 4.09
C SER A 110 -3.16 -7.89 5.02
N PHE A 111 -4.34 -7.60 5.55
CA PHE A 111 -4.57 -6.49 6.46
C PHE A 111 -5.41 -6.97 7.64
N SER A 112 -5.00 -6.59 8.84
CA SER A 112 -5.77 -6.83 10.06
C SER A 112 -5.78 -5.57 10.91
N HIS A 113 -6.79 -5.43 11.77
CA HIS A 113 -6.86 -4.33 12.72
C HIS A 113 -7.54 -4.79 14.01
N ASP A 114 -7.11 -4.21 15.13
CA ASP A 114 -7.75 -4.39 16.42
C ASP A 114 -7.48 -3.18 17.32
N GLN A 115 -8.48 -2.71 18.06
CA GLN A 115 -8.41 -1.60 19.02
C GLN A 115 -7.60 -0.37 18.55
N GLY A 116 -7.78 0.05 17.29
CA GLY A 116 -7.08 1.21 16.72
C GLY A 116 -5.64 0.94 16.26
N MET A 117 -5.15 -0.29 16.39
CA MET A 117 -3.93 -0.76 15.75
C MET A 117 -4.26 -1.45 14.43
N MET A 118 -3.43 -1.23 13.42
CA MET A 118 -3.58 -1.80 12.10
C MET A 118 -2.26 -2.41 11.66
N VAL A 119 -2.31 -3.59 11.05
CA VAL A 119 -1.13 -4.29 10.54
C VAL A 119 -1.35 -4.70 9.09
N GLY A 120 -0.34 -4.42 8.27
CA GLY A 120 -0.30 -4.76 6.86
C GLY A 120 0.87 -5.70 6.61
N TYR A 121 0.61 -6.78 5.87
CA TYR A 121 1.61 -7.72 5.41
C TYR A 121 1.64 -7.73 3.89
N ALA A 122 2.85 -7.84 3.34
CA ALA A 122 3.07 -8.05 1.92
C ALA A 122 4.16 -9.10 1.70
N VAL A 123 3.90 -10.02 0.79
CA VAL A 123 4.90 -10.91 0.20
C VAL A 123 4.94 -10.60 -1.29
N VAL A 124 6.13 -10.38 -1.81
CA VAL A 124 6.34 -10.20 -3.26
C VAL A 124 7.09 -11.40 -3.78
N GLU A 125 6.57 -12.02 -4.83
CA GLU A 125 7.23 -13.12 -5.52
C GLU A 125 7.30 -12.87 -7.02
N ALA A 126 8.28 -13.47 -7.67
CA ALA A 126 8.42 -13.49 -9.13
C ALA A 126 8.96 -14.84 -9.59
N ASP A 127 8.68 -15.22 -10.83
CA ASP A 127 9.16 -16.49 -11.39
C ASP A 127 10.69 -16.55 -11.49
N LYS A 128 11.34 -15.40 -11.70
CA LYS A 128 12.81 -15.27 -11.77
C LYS A 128 13.29 -14.21 -10.78
N MET A 129 14.39 -14.50 -10.10
CA MET A 129 15.08 -13.49 -9.28
C MET A 129 15.66 -12.38 -10.18
N PRO A 130 15.59 -11.11 -9.76
CA PRO A 130 16.16 -9.98 -10.50
C PRO A 130 17.69 -10.05 -10.59
N TYR A 131 18.35 -10.83 -9.72
CA TYR A 131 19.78 -11.11 -9.79
C TYR A 131 20.00 -12.56 -10.24
N SER A 132 20.46 -12.74 -11.48
CA SER A 132 21.11 -13.98 -11.92
C SER A 132 22.49 -14.05 -11.26
N ASN A 133 22.89 -15.21 -10.74
CA ASN A 133 24.19 -15.49 -10.09
C ASN A 133 25.44 -15.19 -10.97
N SER A 134 25.29 -14.62 -12.16
CA SER A 134 26.37 -14.17 -13.03
C SER A 134 27.04 -12.86 -12.60
N GLU A 135 26.41 -12.03 -11.76
CA GLU A 135 26.96 -10.72 -11.36
C GLU A 135 27.90 -10.76 -10.14
N TYR A 136 27.98 -11.89 -9.43
CA TYR A 136 28.86 -12.08 -8.25
C TYR A 136 30.18 -12.82 -8.57
N LYS A 137 30.53 -12.98 -9.84
CA LYS A 137 31.90 -13.39 -10.24
C LYS A 137 32.73 -12.15 -10.57
N LYS A 138 33.29 -11.51 -9.56
CA LYS A 138 34.49 -10.66 -9.69
C LYS A 138 35.45 -10.99 -8.56
#